data_AF-A0A9Y1FP72-F1
#
_entry.id   AF-A0A9Y1FP72-F1
#
_cell.length_a   1.000
_cell.length_b   1.000
_cell.length_c   1.000
_cell.angle_alpha   90.00
_cell.angle_beta   90.00
_cell.angle_gamma   90.00
#
_symmetry.space_group_name_H-M   'P 1'
#
loop_
_entity.id
_entity.type
_entity.pdbx_description
1 polymer ?
#
loop_
_entity_poly.entity_id
_entity_poly.type
_entity_poly.pdbx_seq_one_letter_code
_entity_poly.pdbx_strand_id
1 'polypeptide(L)'
;MINKPKKTISKKKLTTLTTVLLVCFIFGGGLNSNLLPVIASGSGDFPPPSSGVWTISQETIINSEVIYINDSVSIESGGTLVLENCVIEMNGNEDDKANFIVKNNGNLTIINSKIEAFSDYSWYIEAEEGASLKITDSTLINFKGSKYTSVITLYNNYSVITNNTISNFNYKAIFARFTSHYNNITKNKISGGFVGFEVVDGWYNEINDNEFHSLSQFAISVNNGSFSNILRNKIFNVSSIAINFQRSMNVLCNTNNISTSKTAIEC
;
A
#
# COMPACT_ATOMS: atom_id res chain seq x y z
N MET A 1 -6.10 64.98 25.75
CA MET A 1 -5.05 64.64 24.77
C MET A 1 -4.54 63.25 25.11
N ILE A 2 -4.86 62.23 24.29
CA ILE A 2 -4.52 60.82 24.55
C ILE A 2 -3.52 60.39 23.48
N ASN A 3 -2.26 60.16 23.89
CA ASN A 3 -1.17 59.71 23.02
C ASN A 3 -1.29 58.21 22.75
N LYS A 4 -1.44 57.81 21.48
CA LYS A 4 -1.35 56.41 21.04
C LYS A 4 0.13 55.99 20.89
N PRO A 5 0.54 54.79 21.34
CA PRO A 5 1.89 54.29 21.14
C PRO A 5 2.11 53.79 19.70
N LYS A 6 3.23 54.23 19.09
CA LYS A 6 3.72 53.77 17.78
C LYS A 6 4.23 52.34 17.89
N LYS A 7 3.75 51.47 16.98
CA LYS A 7 4.12 50.06 16.87
C LYS A 7 5.37 49.93 15.99
N THR A 8 6.50 49.53 16.57
CA THR A 8 7.77 49.33 15.86
C THR A 8 7.79 47.93 15.23
N ILE A 9 7.87 47.86 13.89
CA ILE A 9 7.97 46.59 13.15
C ILE A 9 9.44 46.18 13.08
N SER A 10 9.76 45.03 13.70
CA SER A 10 11.07 44.38 13.65
C SER A 10 11.28 43.71 12.29
N LYS A 11 12.30 44.15 11.55
CA LYS A 11 12.78 43.52 10.31
C LYS A 11 13.53 42.24 10.67
N LYS A 12 12.90 41.07 10.47
CA LYS A 12 13.61 39.79 10.49
C LYS A 12 14.55 39.69 9.28
N LYS A 13 15.83 39.44 9.56
CA LYS A 13 16.89 39.19 8.58
C LYS A 13 16.55 37.92 7.79
N LEU A 14 16.51 38.06 6.47
CA LEU A 14 16.42 36.99 5.49
C LEU A 14 17.83 36.41 5.33
N THR A 15 18.10 35.27 5.96
CA THR A 15 19.35 34.51 5.75
C THR A 15 19.25 33.73 4.45
N THR A 16 20.04 34.18 3.48
CA THR A 16 20.33 33.58 2.18
C THR A 16 20.82 32.14 2.37
N LEU A 17 20.05 31.15 1.88
CA LEU A 17 20.52 29.77 1.78
C LEU A 17 21.19 29.60 0.42
N THR A 18 22.50 29.40 0.49
CA THR A 18 23.43 29.27 -0.61
C THR A 18 23.07 28.08 -1.51
N THR A 19 22.88 28.39 -2.79
CA THR A 19 22.85 27.45 -3.90
C THR A 19 24.15 26.63 -3.94
N VAL A 20 24.05 25.32 -3.77
CA VAL A 20 25.11 24.38 -4.20
C VAL A 20 24.63 23.80 -5.52
N LEU A 21 25.10 24.41 -6.61
CA LEU A 21 25.10 23.81 -7.93
C LEU A 21 26.54 23.39 -8.23
N LEU A 22 26.66 22.20 -8.84
CA LEU A 22 27.68 21.77 -9.79
C LEU A 22 28.52 20.55 -9.35
N VAL A 23 28.08 19.38 -9.81
CA VAL A 23 29.00 18.45 -10.48
C VAL A 23 28.37 18.06 -11.81
N CYS A 24 29.11 18.33 -12.87
CA CYS A 24 28.78 18.08 -14.26
C CYS A 24 28.78 16.59 -14.58
N PHE A 25 27.79 16.12 -15.33
CA PHE A 25 28.01 15.10 -16.37
C PHE A 25 27.50 15.64 -17.71
N ILE A 26 28.40 16.40 -18.34
CA ILE A 26 28.82 16.31 -19.74
C ILE A 26 27.80 15.67 -20.69
N PHE A 27 27.01 16.51 -21.36
CA PHE A 27 26.59 16.25 -22.73
C PHE A 27 27.64 16.85 -23.67
N GLY A 28 28.16 16.05 -24.60
CA GLY A 28 28.90 16.55 -25.76
C GLY A 28 30.27 15.91 -25.96
N GLY A 29 30.29 14.68 -26.46
CA GLY A 29 31.50 14.04 -26.97
C GLY A 29 31.29 12.54 -27.09
N GLY A 30 31.21 12.04 -28.32
CA GLY A 30 30.89 10.66 -28.67
C GLY A 30 31.49 9.60 -27.75
N LEU A 31 30.69 9.14 -26.80
CA LEU A 31 30.89 7.87 -26.13
C LEU A 31 30.07 6.87 -26.94
N ASN A 32 30.77 5.98 -27.63
CA ASN A 32 30.18 4.71 -28.05
C ASN A 32 29.77 3.99 -26.76
N SER A 33 28.55 4.28 -26.31
CA SER A 33 27.91 3.55 -25.23
C SER A 33 27.51 2.19 -25.81
N ASN A 34 28.50 1.32 -25.95
CA ASN A 34 28.32 -0.11 -25.69
C ASN A 34 27.97 -0.25 -24.21
N LEU A 35 26.86 0.36 -23.79
CA LEU A 35 26.14 -0.08 -22.62
C LEU A 35 25.80 -1.52 -22.98
N LEU A 36 26.56 -2.43 -22.37
CA LEU A 36 26.19 -3.83 -22.37
C LEU A 36 24.70 -3.86 -22.04
N PRO A 37 23.88 -4.62 -22.79
CA PRO A 37 22.47 -4.72 -22.49
C PRO A 37 22.37 -4.98 -20.99
N VAL A 38 21.63 -4.12 -20.27
CA VAL A 38 21.32 -4.36 -18.87
C VAL A 38 20.64 -5.71 -18.87
N ILE A 39 21.38 -6.73 -18.43
CA ILE A 39 20.87 -8.10 -18.38
C ILE A 39 19.75 -8.02 -17.36
N ALA A 40 18.53 -8.30 -17.81
CA ALA A 40 17.36 -8.29 -16.96
C ALA A 40 17.69 -9.12 -15.70
N SER A 41 17.64 -8.45 -14.55
CA SER A 41 18.14 -8.93 -13.28
C SER A 41 17.03 -9.64 -12.53
N GLY A 42 16.74 -10.86 -12.98
CA GLY A 42 15.82 -11.77 -12.30
C GLY A 42 16.24 -13.24 -12.42
N SER A 43 15.84 -14.05 -11.45
CA SER A 43 16.01 -15.51 -11.44
C SER A 43 14.66 -16.23 -11.43
N GLY A 44 14.66 -17.55 -11.65
CA GLY A 44 13.47 -18.38 -11.55
C GLY A 44 12.56 -18.25 -12.76
N ASP A 45 11.26 -18.06 -12.51
CA ASP A 45 10.21 -18.01 -13.53
C ASP A 45 10.14 -16.64 -14.25
N PHE A 46 11.25 -15.91 -14.34
CA PHE A 46 11.37 -14.61 -14.98
C PHE A 46 12.02 -14.74 -16.37
N PRO A 47 11.60 -13.97 -17.41
CA PRO A 47 10.62 -12.87 -17.40
C PRO A 47 9.15 -13.29 -17.39
N PRO A 48 8.21 -12.39 -17.03
CA PRO A 48 6.78 -12.64 -17.23
C PRO A 48 6.48 -12.98 -18.70
N PRO A 49 5.51 -13.85 -18.99
CA PRO A 49 5.09 -14.11 -20.35
C PRO A 49 4.48 -12.84 -20.97
N SER A 50 4.63 -12.69 -22.28
CA SER A 50 4.03 -11.56 -23.03
C SER A 50 2.50 -11.55 -22.98
N SER A 51 1.88 -12.70 -22.69
CA SER A 51 0.44 -12.91 -22.59
C SER A 51 0.13 -14.12 -21.70
N GLY A 52 -1.02 -14.09 -21.02
CA GLY A 52 -1.45 -15.16 -20.11
C GLY A 52 -0.88 -15.01 -18.71
N VAL A 53 -1.35 -15.88 -17.81
CA VAL A 53 -0.98 -15.85 -16.39
C VAL A 53 0.52 -16.10 -16.21
N TRP A 54 1.18 -15.24 -15.45
CA TRP A 54 2.55 -15.45 -15.01
C TRP A 54 2.56 -16.39 -13.80
N THR A 55 2.86 -17.66 -14.04
CA THR A 55 2.90 -18.69 -12.98
C THR A 55 4.27 -18.74 -12.31
N ILE A 56 4.29 -18.53 -10.99
CA ILE A 56 5.49 -18.67 -10.15
C ILE A 56 5.40 -19.99 -9.40
N SER A 57 6.20 -20.95 -9.83
CA SER A 57 6.27 -22.33 -9.34
C SER A 57 7.52 -22.65 -8.52
N GLN A 58 8.53 -21.79 -8.59
CA GLN A 58 9.78 -21.88 -7.83
C GLN A 58 10.16 -20.51 -7.23
N GLU A 59 11.30 -20.44 -6.57
CA GLU A 59 11.86 -19.16 -6.12
C GLU A 59 12.22 -18.28 -7.33
N THR A 60 11.60 -17.12 -7.41
CA THR A 60 11.76 -16.10 -8.43
C THR A 60 12.06 -14.78 -7.73
N ILE A 61 13.25 -14.25 -7.96
CA ILE A 61 13.72 -13.01 -7.32
C ILE A 61 14.03 -12.02 -8.42
N ILE A 62 13.49 -10.81 -8.33
CA ILE A 62 13.70 -9.76 -9.32
C ILE A 62 14.03 -8.47 -8.57
N ASN A 63 15.07 -7.78 -9.03
CA ASN A 63 15.56 -6.58 -8.36
C ASN A 63 15.79 -5.45 -9.35
N SER A 64 15.33 -4.24 -9.03
CA SER A 64 15.65 -3.03 -9.81
C SER A 64 15.18 -3.07 -11.27
N GLU A 65 14.08 -3.76 -11.54
CA GLU A 65 13.50 -3.91 -12.87
C GLU A 65 12.21 -3.10 -13.05
N VAL A 66 11.90 -2.76 -14.30
CA VAL A 66 10.56 -2.34 -14.72
C VAL A 66 9.87 -3.56 -15.32
N ILE A 67 8.78 -4.01 -14.69
CA ILE A 67 8.08 -5.24 -15.03
C ILE A 67 6.70 -4.87 -15.57
N TYR A 68 6.41 -5.30 -16.79
CA TYR A 68 5.11 -5.17 -17.42
C TYR A 68 4.34 -6.47 -17.27
N ILE A 69 3.17 -6.41 -16.64
CA ILE A 69 2.33 -7.58 -16.40
C ILE A 69 1.01 -7.37 -17.14
N ASN A 70 0.79 -8.19 -18.18
CA ASN A 70 -0.37 -8.06 -19.05
C ASN A 70 -1.62 -8.85 -18.59
N ASP A 71 -1.47 -9.68 -17.56
CA ASP A 71 -2.51 -10.57 -17.04
C ASP A 71 -2.34 -10.75 -15.52
N SER A 72 -2.82 -11.85 -14.93
CA SER A 72 -2.54 -12.20 -13.54
C SER A 72 -1.13 -12.76 -13.30
N VAL A 73 -0.68 -12.64 -12.05
CA VAL A 73 0.43 -13.41 -11.46
C VAL A 73 -0.16 -14.44 -10.53
N SER A 74 0.13 -15.72 -10.76
CA SER A 74 -0.29 -16.82 -9.91
C SER A 74 0.93 -17.42 -9.21
N ILE A 75 1.03 -17.22 -7.90
CA ILE A 75 2.11 -17.78 -7.09
C ILE A 75 1.60 -19.08 -6.50
N GLU A 76 2.06 -20.18 -7.07
CA GLU A 76 1.60 -21.53 -6.74
C GLU A 76 2.10 -21.98 -5.36
N SER A 77 1.52 -23.07 -4.86
CA SER A 77 1.99 -23.73 -3.63
C SER A 77 3.48 -24.06 -3.72
N GLY A 78 4.28 -23.54 -2.78
CA GLY A 78 5.74 -23.67 -2.77
C GLY A 78 6.50 -22.66 -3.66
N GLY A 79 5.80 -21.93 -4.54
CA GLY A 79 6.35 -20.83 -5.31
C GLY A 79 6.65 -19.62 -4.43
N THR A 80 7.72 -18.88 -4.75
CA THR A 80 8.09 -17.67 -4.02
C THR A 80 8.44 -16.57 -5.01
N LEU A 81 7.75 -15.43 -4.93
CA LEU A 81 8.06 -14.24 -5.71
C LEU A 81 8.57 -13.14 -4.79
N VAL A 82 9.79 -12.67 -5.05
CA VAL A 82 10.40 -11.53 -4.36
C VAL A 82 10.64 -10.41 -5.36
N LEU A 83 10.03 -9.25 -5.12
CA LEU A 83 10.17 -8.03 -5.92
C LEU A 83 10.84 -6.95 -5.07
N GLU A 84 12.06 -6.56 -5.44
CA GLU A 84 12.84 -5.55 -4.70
C GLU A 84 13.20 -4.37 -5.60
N ASN A 85 12.92 -3.14 -5.16
CA ASN A 85 13.24 -1.94 -5.94
C ASN A 85 12.63 -1.93 -7.35
N CYS A 86 11.53 -2.66 -7.57
CA CYS A 86 10.91 -2.80 -8.88
C CYS A 86 9.84 -1.73 -9.12
N VAL A 87 9.60 -1.42 -10.39
CA VAL A 87 8.40 -0.73 -10.85
C VAL A 87 7.55 -1.76 -11.59
N ILE A 88 6.37 -2.06 -11.07
CA ILE A 88 5.43 -3.01 -11.64
C ILE A 88 4.29 -2.22 -12.27
N GLU A 89 4.19 -2.33 -13.59
CA GLU A 89 3.13 -1.76 -14.38
C GLU A 89 2.10 -2.85 -14.71
N MET A 90 0.94 -2.77 -14.06
CA MET A 90 -0.15 -3.71 -14.23
C MET A 90 -1.09 -3.26 -15.35
N ASN A 91 -1.28 -4.12 -16.33
CA ASN A 91 -2.34 -3.99 -17.32
C ASN A 91 -3.55 -4.79 -16.84
N GLY A 92 -4.47 -4.14 -16.11
CA GLY A 92 -5.78 -4.73 -15.89
C GLY A 92 -6.49 -5.01 -17.22
N ASN A 93 -7.42 -5.97 -17.24
CA ASN A 93 -8.33 -6.20 -18.36
C ASN A 93 -9.79 -5.97 -17.94
N GLU A 94 -10.70 -5.94 -18.91
CA GLU A 94 -12.14 -5.62 -18.73
C GLU A 94 -12.86 -6.42 -17.64
N ASP A 95 -12.34 -7.60 -17.30
CA ASP A 95 -12.98 -8.53 -16.37
C ASP A 95 -12.37 -8.50 -14.95
N ASP A 96 -11.61 -7.45 -14.59
CA ASP A 96 -10.90 -7.35 -13.29
C ASP A 96 -9.88 -8.50 -13.05
N LYS A 97 -9.27 -9.06 -14.11
CA LYS A 97 -8.44 -10.29 -14.00
C LYS A 97 -6.94 -10.08 -13.85
N ALA A 98 -6.38 -8.88 -13.71
CA ALA A 98 -4.93 -8.74 -13.53
C ALA A 98 -4.56 -8.61 -12.06
N ASN A 99 -4.27 -9.73 -11.42
CA ASN A 99 -4.13 -9.79 -9.96
C ASN A 99 -2.87 -10.54 -9.57
N PHE A 100 -2.33 -10.22 -8.40
CA PHE A 100 -1.42 -11.13 -7.71
C PHE A 100 -2.26 -12.08 -6.86
N ILE A 101 -2.27 -13.35 -7.22
CA ILE A 101 -2.94 -14.41 -6.47
C ILE A 101 -1.86 -15.24 -5.80
N VAL A 102 -1.75 -15.11 -4.47
CA VAL A 102 -0.84 -15.90 -3.65
C VAL A 102 -1.63 -17.09 -3.11
N LYS A 103 -1.42 -18.26 -3.73
CA LYS A 103 -2.15 -19.47 -3.37
C LYS A 103 -1.66 -20.03 -2.05
N ASN A 104 -2.39 -20.99 -1.50
CA ASN A 104 -2.00 -21.72 -0.30
C ASN A 104 -0.53 -22.21 -0.37
N ASN A 105 0.27 -21.88 0.67
CA ASN A 105 1.72 -22.10 0.76
C ASN A 105 2.59 -21.38 -0.30
N GLY A 106 2.02 -20.46 -1.08
CA GLY A 106 2.78 -19.52 -1.90
C GLY A 106 3.31 -18.36 -1.06
N ASN A 107 4.34 -17.67 -1.56
CA ASN A 107 4.95 -16.53 -0.89
C ASN A 107 5.13 -15.34 -1.84
N LEU A 108 4.56 -14.20 -1.46
CA LEU A 108 4.79 -12.92 -2.12
C LEU A 108 5.49 -11.95 -1.16
N THR A 109 6.66 -11.48 -1.57
CA THR A 109 7.40 -10.43 -0.87
C THR A 109 7.66 -9.25 -1.81
N ILE A 110 7.21 -8.07 -1.41
CA ILE A 110 7.38 -6.81 -2.15
C ILE A 110 8.09 -5.80 -1.25
N ILE A 111 9.24 -5.30 -1.69
CA ILE A 111 10.12 -4.44 -0.89
C ILE A 111 10.52 -3.23 -1.73
N ASN A 112 10.36 -2.04 -1.18
CA ASN A 112 10.78 -0.77 -1.81
C ASN A 112 10.36 -0.65 -3.28
N SER A 113 9.17 -1.16 -3.61
CA SER A 113 8.72 -1.27 -4.99
C SER A 113 7.48 -0.41 -5.21
N LYS A 114 7.18 -0.14 -6.48
CA LYS A 114 5.99 0.57 -6.90
C LYS A 114 5.11 -0.36 -7.72
N ILE A 115 3.82 -0.41 -7.41
CA ILE A 115 2.81 -1.05 -8.26
C ILE A 115 1.82 0.01 -8.70
N GLU A 116 1.61 0.14 -10.01
CA GLU A 116 0.63 1.06 -10.57
C GLU A 116 -0.13 0.43 -11.75
N ALA A 117 -1.39 0.83 -11.91
CA ALA A 117 -2.14 0.54 -13.11
C ALA A 117 -1.73 1.53 -14.21
N PHE A 118 -1.39 1.03 -15.40
CA PHE A 118 -1.23 1.89 -16.59
C PHE A 118 -2.44 1.78 -17.54
N SER A 119 -3.37 0.87 -17.27
CA SER A 119 -4.67 0.80 -17.95
C SER A 119 -5.77 1.49 -17.13
N ASP A 120 -6.99 1.50 -17.67
CA ASP A 120 -8.18 1.97 -16.93
C ASP A 120 -8.76 0.90 -16.01
N TYR A 121 -8.18 -0.28 -16.02
CA TYR A 121 -8.66 -1.45 -15.28
C TYR A 121 -7.92 -1.63 -13.95
N SER A 122 -8.56 -2.41 -13.08
CA SER A 122 -8.14 -2.69 -11.71
C SER A 122 -7.01 -3.71 -11.64
N TRP A 123 -6.26 -3.70 -10.54
CA TRP A 123 -5.39 -4.81 -10.13
C TRP A 123 -5.46 -4.99 -8.61
N TYR A 124 -5.43 -6.20 -8.09
CA TYR A 124 -5.36 -6.39 -6.64
C TYR A 124 -4.41 -7.50 -6.24
N ILE A 125 -4.11 -7.55 -4.95
CA ILE A 125 -3.38 -8.64 -4.31
C ILE A 125 -4.38 -9.45 -3.49
N GLU A 126 -4.44 -10.74 -3.72
CA GLU A 126 -5.20 -11.69 -2.91
C GLU A 126 -4.25 -12.74 -2.33
N ALA A 127 -4.26 -12.87 -1.01
CA ALA A 127 -3.52 -13.92 -0.30
C ALA A 127 -4.51 -14.93 0.26
N GLU A 128 -4.49 -16.15 -0.29
CA GLU A 128 -5.34 -17.26 0.13
C GLU A 128 -4.93 -17.82 1.49
N GLU A 129 -5.80 -18.62 2.12
CA GLU A 129 -5.48 -19.32 3.36
C GLU A 129 -4.17 -20.13 3.22
N GLY A 130 -3.26 -19.96 4.19
CA GLY A 130 -1.94 -20.59 4.18
C GLY A 130 -0.87 -19.86 3.36
N ALA A 131 -1.21 -18.82 2.60
CA ALA A 131 -0.24 -18.00 1.88
C ALA A 131 0.59 -17.11 2.84
N SER A 132 1.79 -16.74 2.39
CA SER A 132 2.64 -15.74 3.05
C SER A 132 2.69 -14.45 2.25
N LEU A 133 2.34 -13.33 2.87
CA LEU A 133 2.38 -12.01 2.24
C LEU A 133 3.19 -11.02 3.08
N LYS A 134 4.18 -10.41 2.43
CA LYS A 134 4.95 -9.29 2.99
C LYS A 134 5.04 -8.14 1.99
N ILE A 135 4.60 -6.96 2.38
CA ILE A 135 4.73 -5.73 1.60
C ILE A 135 5.31 -4.66 2.50
N THR A 136 6.50 -4.17 2.16
CA THR A 136 7.21 -3.15 2.96
C THR A 136 7.80 -2.05 2.11
N ASP A 137 7.78 -0.83 2.65
CA ASP A 137 8.43 0.35 2.06
C ASP A 137 7.96 0.65 0.63
N SER A 138 6.76 0.19 0.25
CA SER A 138 6.31 0.16 -1.13
C SER A 138 5.18 1.16 -1.40
N THR A 139 4.97 1.47 -2.67
CA THR A 139 3.93 2.39 -3.14
C THR A 139 2.93 1.67 -4.03
N LEU A 140 1.67 1.61 -3.60
CA LEU A 140 0.57 0.96 -4.29
C LEU A 140 -0.45 2.02 -4.69
N ILE A 141 -0.58 2.31 -5.99
CA ILE A 141 -1.36 3.46 -6.46
C ILE A 141 -2.23 3.16 -7.68
N ASN A 142 -3.17 4.07 -7.91
CA ASN A 142 -4.02 4.12 -9.11
C ASN A 142 -4.84 2.84 -9.29
N PHE A 143 -5.43 2.37 -8.19
CA PHE A 143 -6.35 1.25 -8.22
C PHE A 143 -7.73 1.72 -8.68
N LYS A 144 -8.06 1.41 -9.94
CA LYS A 144 -9.34 1.77 -10.58
C LYS A 144 -10.45 0.72 -10.40
N GLY A 145 -10.29 -0.15 -9.41
CA GLY A 145 -11.24 -1.15 -8.89
C GLY A 145 -12.72 -0.93 -9.18
N SER A 146 -13.44 -1.99 -9.50
CA SER A 146 -14.89 -2.01 -9.26
C SER A 146 -15.18 -1.65 -7.79
N LYS A 147 -16.42 -1.18 -7.51
CA LYS A 147 -16.87 -0.74 -6.17
C LYS A 147 -16.82 -1.83 -5.07
N TYR A 148 -16.33 -3.03 -5.37
CA TYR A 148 -16.31 -4.17 -4.46
C TYR A 148 -14.92 -4.79 -4.25
N THR A 149 -13.90 -4.30 -4.94
CA THR A 149 -12.57 -4.89 -4.90
C THR A 149 -11.63 -4.07 -4.01
N SER A 150 -10.81 -4.74 -3.20
CA SER A 150 -9.81 -4.11 -2.33
C SER A 150 -8.44 -4.12 -3.00
N VAL A 151 -7.55 -3.17 -2.70
CA VAL A 151 -6.16 -3.23 -3.21
C VAL A 151 -5.45 -4.49 -2.71
N ILE A 152 -5.62 -4.80 -1.42
CA ILE A 152 -5.13 -6.01 -0.78
C ILE A 152 -6.29 -6.72 -0.08
N THR A 153 -6.52 -7.99 -0.43
CA THR A 153 -7.48 -8.88 0.24
C THR A 153 -6.72 -10.00 0.92
N LEU A 154 -6.96 -10.17 2.22
CA LEU A 154 -6.34 -11.20 3.04
C LEU A 154 -7.40 -12.24 3.41
N TYR A 155 -7.08 -13.50 3.11
CA TYR A 155 -7.73 -14.70 3.65
C TYR A 155 -6.75 -15.51 4.50
N ASN A 156 -5.58 -14.94 4.79
CA ASN A 156 -4.46 -15.60 5.45
C ASN A 156 -4.13 -14.98 6.81
N ASN A 157 -3.26 -15.66 7.54
CA ASN A 157 -2.73 -15.22 8.82
C ASN A 157 -1.33 -14.65 8.66
N TYR A 158 -0.91 -13.81 9.62
CA TYR A 158 0.47 -13.34 9.75
C TYR A 158 1.01 -12.52 8.58
N SER A 159 0.16 -11.89 7.78
CA SER A 159 0.60 -10.94 6.76
C SER A 159 1.27 -9.72 7.39
N VAL A 160 2.33 -9.23 6.74
CA VAL A 160 3.06 -8.03 7.17
C VAL A 160 2.93 -6.96 6.10
N ILE A 161 2.18 -5.91 6.39
CA ILE A 161 1.98 -4.76 5.49
C ILE A 161 2.45 -3.53 6.26
N THR A 162 3.68 -3.09 6.00
CA THR A 162 4.32 -2.04 6.82
C THR A 162 5.00 -0.94 6.01
N ASN A 163 4.92 0.30 6.50
CA ASN A 163 5.58 1.46 5.91
C ASN A 163 5.25 1.68 4.41
N ASN A 164 4.04 1.34 3.97
CA ASN A 164 3.62 1.51 2.59
C ASN A 164 2.82 2.80 2.37
N THR A 165 2.82 3.31 1.14
CA THR A 165 1.84 4.29 0.68
C THR A 165 0.80 3.59 -0.19
N ILE A 166 -0.46 3.60 0.23
CA ILE A 166 -1.60 3.05 -0.53
C ILE A 166 -2.56 4.18 -0.84
N SER A 167 -2.72 4.55 -2.11
CA SER A 167 -3.55 5.71 -2.46
C SER A 167 -4.28 5.58 -3.79
N ASN A 168 -5.29 6.44 -4.00
CA ASN A 168 -6.12 6.47 -5.20
C ASN A 168 -6.77 5.12 -5.48
N PHE A 169 -7.60 4.65 -4.55
CA PHE A 169 -8.33 3.38 -4.65
C PHE A 169 -9.83 3.64 -4.52
N ASN A 170 -10.66 2.89 -5.25
CA ASN A 170 -12.11 3.17 -5.28
C ASN A 170 -12.87 2.64 -4.04
N TYR A 171 -12.45 1.52 -3.46
CA TYR A 171 -13.19 0.86 -2.39
C TYR A 171 -12.35 0.69 -1.12
N LYS A 172 -11.74 -0.48 -0.88
CA LYS A 172 -10.93 -0.73 0.33
C LYS A 172 -9.45 -0.71 0.00
N ALA A 173 -8.63 -0.14 0.88
CA ALA A 173 -7.18 -0.29 0.74
C ALA A 173 -6.77 -1.70 1.14
N ILE A 174 -7.11 -2.11 2.36
CA ILE A 174 -6.80 -3.45 2.87
C ILE A 174 -8.07 -4.06 3.46
N PHE A 175 -8.38 -5.29 3.09
CA PHE A 175 -9.53 -6.04 3.58
C PHE A 175 -9.11 -7.42 4.09
N ALA A 176 -9.15 -7.61 5.41
CA ALA A 176 -8.92 -8.89 6.06
C ALA A 176 -10.27 -9.57 6.34
N ARG A 177 -10.47 -10.77 5.80
CA ARG A 177 -11.76 -11.46 5.86
C ARG A 177 -11.63 -12.85 6.46
N PHE A 178 -12.70 -13.29 7.13
CA PHE A 178 -12.80 -14.62 7.73
C PHE A 178 -11.67 -14.87 8.74
N THR A 179 -11.06 -16.03 8.68
CA THR A 179 -9.97 -16.50 9.56
C THR A 179 -8.64 -15.76 9.34
N SER A 180 -8.69 -14.48 8.93
CA SER A 180 -7.52 -13.61 8.78
C SER A 180 -7.14 -13.00 10.12
N HIS A 181 -6.27 -13.71 10.83
CA HIS A 181 -5.78 -13.39 12.17
C HIS A 181 -4.32 -12.98 12.18
N TYR A 182 -3.90 -12.31 13.26
CA TYR A 182 -2.49 -12.01 13.53
C TYR A 182 -1.77 -11.20 12.44
N ASN A 183 -2.51 -10.45 11.61
CA ASN A 183 -1.91 -9.61 10.59
C ASN A 183 -1.35 -8.32 11.21
N ASN A 184 -0.21 -7.88 10.70
CA ASN A 184 0.50 -6.69 11.16
C ASN A 184 0.42 -5.59 10.11
N ILE A 185 -0.45 -4.61 10.35
CA ILE A 185 -0.72 -3.46 9.48
C ILE A 185 -0.20 -2.20 10.17
N THR A 186 1.03 -1.81 9.88
CA THR A 186 1.71 -0.76 10.65
C THR A 186 2.41 0.30 9.83
N LYS A 187 2.40 1.56 10.29
CA LYS A 187 3.14 2.67 9.66
C LYS A 187 2.74 2.96 8.20
N ASN A 188 1.59 2.48 7.75
CA ASN A 188 1.14 2.73 6.38
C ASN A 188 0.49 4.11 6.28
N LYS A 189 0.64 4.75 5.12
CA LYS A 189 -0.11 5.94 4.72
C LYS A 189 -1.19 5.54 3.72
N ILE A 190 -2.45 5.65 4.11
CA ILE A 190 -3.61 5.19 3.34
C ILE A 190 -4.53 6.36 3.02
N SER A 191 -4.85 6.60 1.74
CA SER A 191 -5.64 7.78 1.37
C SER A 191 -6.45 7.69 0.08
N GLY A 192 -7.53 8.47 0.01
CA GLY A 192 -8.22 8.76 -1.26
C GLY A 192 -9.15 7.66 -1.76
N GLY A 193 -9.73 6.87 -0.84
CA GLY A 193 -10.72 5.85 -1.17
C GLY A 193 -11.86 5.73 -0.18
N PHE A 194 -12.62 4.63 -0.20
CA PHE A 194 -13.82 4.47 0.60
C PHE A 194 -13.51 4.05 2.04
N VAL A 195 -12.77 2.94 2.20
CA VAL A 195 -12.38 2.40 3.50
C VAL A 195 -10.88 2.13 3.54
N GLY A 196 -10.21 2.57 4.61
CA GLY A 196 -8.78 2.38 4.78
C GLY A 196 -8.42 0.92 5.05
N PHE A 197 -8.85 0.43 6.22
CA PHE A 197 -8.71 -0.97 6.62
C PHE A 197 -10.04 -1.53 7.12
N GLU A 198 -10.41 -2.71 6.66
CA GLU A 198 -11.54 -3.45 7.21
C GLU A 198 -11.14 -4.86 7.62
N VAL A 199 -11.63 -5.27 8.79
CA VAL A 199 -11.59 -6.65 9.27
C VAL A 199 -13.01 -7.17 9.39
N VAL A 200 -13.30 -8.33 8.79
CA VAL A 200 -14.56 -9.06 8.98
C VAL A 200 -14.22 -10.46 9.48
N ASP A 201 -14.75 -10.84 10.65
CA ASP A 201 -14.54 -12.15 11.31
C ASP A 201 -13.07 -12.47 11.69
N GLY A 202 -12.15 -11.49 11.60
CA GLY A 202 -10.71 -11.65 11.90
C GLY A 202 -10.32 -11.18 13.30
N TRP A 203 -9.32 -11.83 13.91
CA TRP A 203 -8.94 -11.64 15.33
C TRP A 203 -7.44 -11.35 15.50
N TYR A 204 -7.04 -10.74 16.62
CA TYR A 204 -5.64 -10.49 16.97
C TYR A 204 -4.85 -9.71 15.91
N ASN A 205 -5.51 -8.83 15.15
CA ASN A 205 -4.83 -8.00 14.16
C ASN A 205 -4.21 -6.77 14.83
N GLU A 206 -3.00 -6.40 14.40
CA GLU A 206 -2.26 -5.24 14.88
C GLU A 206 -2.37 -4.11 13.85
N ILE A 207 -3.04 -3.02 14.21
CA ILE A 207 -3.35 -1.91 13.30
C ILE A 207 -2.80 -0.64 13.95
N ASN A 208 -1.48 -0.45 13.85
CA ASN A 208 -0.78 0.54 14.67
C ASN A 208 0.01 1.56 13.86
N ASP A 209 0.10 2.78 14.37
CA ASP A 209 0.96 3.83 13.82
C ASP A 209 0.68 4.18 12.34
N ASN A 210 -0.52 3.87 11.81
CA ASN A 210 -0.88 4.20 10.43
C ASN A 210 -1.41 5.64 10.32
N GLU A 211 -1.32 6.21 9.12
CA GLU A 211 -1.88 7.52 8.76
C GLU A 211 -3.00 7.35 7.72
N PHE A 212 -4.23 7.70 8.08
CA PHE A 212 -5.40 7.61 7.20
C PHE A 212 -5.87 9.01 6.82
N HIS A 213 -6.06 9.26 5.52
CA HIS A 213 -6.44 10.58 5.00
C HIS A 213 -7.54 10.53 3.95
N SER A 214 -8.49 11.46 4.03
CA SER A 214 -9.44 11.73 2.93
C SER A 214 -10.20 10.48 2.49
N LEU A 215 -10.72 9.72 3.46
CA LEU A 215 -11.51 8.52 3.20
C LEU A 215 -13.00 8.86 3.25
N SER A 216 -13.79 8.31 2.33
CA SER A 216 -15.21 8.68 2.23
C SER A 216 -16.13 7.93 3.20
N GLN A 217 -15.68 6.83 3.83
CA GLN A 217 -16.47 6.12 4.84
C GLN A 217 -15.72 5.86 6.15
N PHE A 218 -14.80 4.89 6.19
CA PHE A 218 -14.12 4.47 7.41
C PHE A 218 -12.61 4.53 7.27
N ALA A 219 -11.88 4.97 8.31
CA ALA A 219 -10.45 4.68 8.34
C ALA A 219 -10.21 3.24 8.75
N ILE A 220 -10.86 2.79 9.82
CA ILE A 220 -10.77 1.42 10.31
C ILE A 220 -12.18 0.91 10.61
N SER A 221 -12.54 -0.25 10.07
CA SER A 221 -13.78 -0.96 10.39
C SER A 221 -13.45 -2.36 10.90
N VAL A 222 -14.02 -2.75 12.03
CA VAL A 222 -13.90 -4.11 12.56
C VAL A 222 -15.30 -4.66 12.78
N ASN A 223 -15.66 -5.70 12.04
CA ASN A 223 -16.96 -6.34 12.07
C ASN A 223 -16.81 -7.80 12.50
N ASN A 224 -17.43 -8.16 13.62
CA ASN A 224 -17.29 -9.47 14.25
C ASN A 224 -15.83 -9.88 14.51
N GLY A 225 -14.94 -8.89 14.69
CA GLY A 225 -13.54 -9.09 15.03
C GLY A 225 -13.33 -9.03 16.54
N SER A 226 -12.28 -9.68 17.04
CA SER A 226 -11.98 -9.67 18.48
C SER A 226 -10.49 -9.57 18.76
N PHE A 227 -10.14 -9.07 19.95
CA PHE A 227 -8.77 -9.04 20.47
C PHE A 227 -7.74 -8.33 19.57
N SER A 228 -8.20 -7.43 18.70
CA SER A 228 -7.31 -6.65 17.83
C SER A 228 -6.83 -5.38 18.54
N ASN A 229 -5.66 -4.91 18.17
CA ASN A 229 -5.04 -3.71 18.72
C ASN A 229 -5.08 -2.60 17.66
N ILE A 230 -5.67 -1.45 18.00
CA ILE A 230 -5.76 -0.27 17.15
C ILE A 230 -5.15 0.90 17.90
N LEU A 231 -3.85 1.09 17.74
CA LEU A 231 -3.06 1.99 18.58
C LEU A 231 -2.32 3.05 17.75
N ARG A 232 -2.26 4.29 18.26
CA ARG A 232 -1.41 5.37 17.71
C ARG A 232 -1.63 5.71 16.23
N ASN A 233 -2.79 5.39 15.67
CA ASN A 233 -3.11 5.79 14.29
C ASN A 233 -3.44 7.29 14.24
N LYS A 234 -3.08 7.94 13.14
CA LYS A 234 -3.48 9.32 12.85
C LYS A 234 -4.55 9.30 11.76
N ILE A 235 -5.72 9.84 12.05
CA ILE A 235 -6.88 9.76 11.15
C ILE A 235 -7.38 11.18 10.85
N PHE A 236 -7.39 11.55 9.58
CA PHE A 236 -7.75 12.90 9.12
C PHE A 236 -8.79 12.85 8.01
N ASN A 237 -9.76 13.76 8.04
CA ASN A 237 -10.71 14.00 6.95
C ASN A 237 -11.46 12.74 6.50
N VAL A 238 -12.01 11.96 7.45
CA VAL A 238 -12.90 10.83 7.15
C VAL A 238 -14.35 11.34 7.09
N SER A 239 -15.04 11.12 5.97
CA SER A 239 -16.36 11.72 5.72
C SER A 239 -17.53 11.07 6.48
N SER A 240 -17.33 9.89 7.09
CA SER A 240 -18.35 9.23 7.92
C SER A 240 -17.84 8.95 9.34
N ILE A 241 -17.32 7.75 9.63
CA ILE A 241 -16.89 7.37 10.99
C ILE A 241 -15.40 7.02 10.92
N ALA A 242 -14.57 7.59 11.78
CA ALA A 242 -13.13 7.30 11.72
C ALA A 242 -12.84 5.83 12.08
N ILE A 243 -13.34 5.34 13.23
CA ILE A 243 -13.20 3.94 13.64
C ILE A 243 -14.58 3.35 13.97
N ASN A 244 -14.95 2.27 13.30
CA ASN A 244 -16.25 1.61 13.44
C ASN A 244 -16.08 0.19 13.98
N PHE A 245 -16.74 -0.14 15.08
CA PHE A 245 -16.85 -1.49 15.61
C PHE A 245 -18.28 -2.00 15.41
N GLN A 246 -18.42 -3.19 14.87
CA GLN A 246 -19.71 -3.86 14.73
C GLN A 246 -19.58 -5.26 15.31
N ARG A 247 -20.37 -5.58 16.34
CA ARG A 247 -20.37 -6.93 16.96
C ARG A 247 -18.96 -7.40 17.38
N SER A 248 -18.08 -6.47 17.74
CA SER A 248 -16.68 -6.76 18.05
C SER A 248 -16.44 -6.74 19.54
N MET A 249 -15.52 -7.59 20.03
CA MET A 249 -15.25 -7.75 21.46
C MET A 249 -13.77 -7.60 21.78
N ASN A 250 -13.45 -7.03 22.94
CA ASN A 250 -12.08 -6.93 23.46
C ASN A 250 -11.09 -6.27 22.48
N VAL A 251 -11.54 -5.27 21.72
CA VAL A 251 -10.65 -4.48 20.85
C VAL A 251 -9.99 -3.38 21.68
N LEU A 252 -8.66 -3.39 21.74
CA LEU A 252 -7.91 -2.31 22.39
C LEU A 252 -7.76 -1.15 21.41
N CYS A 253 -8.57 -0.11 21.59
CA CYS A 253 -8.52 1.12 20.79
C CYS A 253 -8.06 2.29 21.67
N ASN A 254 -6.77 2.65 21.60
CA ASN A 254 -6.22 3.73 22.41
C ASN A 254 -5.21 4.58 21.63
N THR A 255 -4.87 5.75 22.17
CA THR A 255 -3.79 6.63 21.66
C THR A 255 -3.90 7.07 20.19
N ASN A 256 -5.05 6.86 19.54
CA ASN A 256 -5.31 7.33 18.18
C ASN A 256 -5.54 8.85 18.17
N ASN A 257 -4.89 9.54 17.22
CA ASN A 257 -5.08 10.96 16.97
C ASN A 257 -6.10 11.15 15.84
N ILE A 258 -7.34 11.47 16.20
CA ILE A 258 -8.47 11.55 15.27
C ILE A 258 -8.90 13.00 15.08
N SER A 259 -8.82 13.48 13.85
CA SER A 259 -9.30 14.79 13.41
C SER A 259 -10.31 14.62 12.26
N THR A 260 -11.58 14.45 12.61
CA THR A 260 -12.70 14.38 11.66
C THR A 260 -13.79 15.39 12.02
N SER A 261 -14.55 15.85 11.02
CA SER A 261 -15.75 16.68 11.21
C SER A 261 -17.00 15.87 11.61
N LYS A 262 -16.87 14.54 11.73
CA LYS A 262 -17.96 13.60 11.95
C LYS A 262 -17.70 12.75 13.21
N THR A 263 -18.19 11.51 13.24
CA THR A 263 -18.04 10.60 14.38
C THR A 263 -16.61 10.07 14.44
N ALA A 264 -15.97 10.23 15.60
CA ALA A 264 -14.62 9.72 15.81
C ALA A 264 -14.60 8.19 15.97
N ILE A 265 -15.45 7.66 16.85
CA ILE A 265 -15.53 6.22 17.16
C ILE A 265 -17.01 5.85 17.31
N GLU A 266 -17.43 4.75 16.66
CA GLU A 266 -18.74 4.10 16.84
C GLU A 266 -18.53 2.64 17.26
N CYS A 267 -19.35 2.17 18.21
CA CYS A 267 -19.26 0.85 18.81
C CYS A 267 -20.57 0.05 18.66
#